data_AF-A0A1L7LGN1-F1
#
_entry.id   AF-A0A1L7LGN1-F1
#
_cell.length_a   1.000
_cell.length_b   1.000
_cell.length_c   1.000
_cell.angle_alpha   90.00
_cell.angle_beta   90.00
_cell.angle_gamma   90.00
#
_symmetry.space_group_name_H-M   'P 1'
#
loop_
_entity.id
_entity.type
_entity.pdbx_description
1 polymer ?
#
loop_
_entity_poly.entity_id
_entity_poly.type
_entity_poly.pdbx_seq_one_letter_code
_entity_poly.pdbx_strand_id
1 'polypeptide(L)'
;MKYHHTMQDLSSDCGLAVVKSVLLTYGKYNSTSFSGQIQNFNINQGLSLLDIEELLAHFGIFGSNYQVDDFSYLNFETPTILVTKRDGINHYILVYGRHGNKLIVSNPDESKLLYQSAEDIENTFKGYAYIVEENVPRVISQENNKEGTLGFRDKANLFLLSSLLWLIPLFIIFSIQYLVVYQSRNMALPQIFLATIIYLLLIIIFFIDKLRLDDLGQKITFNNRLIQVNNFMGGINNKKIDRQHNIYNDLIKFWNNFYAANNNVKILTIKYDLFYMGILFCLILF
;
A
#
# COMPACT_ATOMS: atom_id res chain seq x y z
N MET A 1 28.62 19.11 9.20
CA MET A 1 27.26 18.66 9.59
C MET A 1 27.30 18.32 11.07
N LYS A 2 26.28 18.67 11.88
CA LYS A 2 26.22 18.24 13.29
C LYS A 2 25.57 16.85 13.33
N TYR A 3 26.27 15.86 13.88
CA TYR A 3 25.73 14.50 14.03
C TYR A 3 24.80 14.45 15.23
N HIS A 4 23.57 14.02 14.99
CA HIS A 4 22.57 13.86 16.05
C HIS A 4 22.45 12.37 16.38
N HIS A 5 21.94 12.07 17.56
CA HIS A 5 21.76 10.68 17.96
C HIS A 5 20.53 10.62 18.86
N THR A 6 19.70 9.62 18.59
CA THR A 6 18.47 9.37 19.33
C THR A 6 18.51 7.91 19.74
N MET A 7 18.40 7.69 21.05
CA MET A 7 18.29 6.34 21.62
C MET A 7 16.86 5.82 21.45
N GLN A 8 16.69 4.52 21.26
CA GLN A 8 15.38 3.87 21.27
C GLN A 8 14.92 3.61 22.71
N ASP A 9 13.62 3.76 22.96
CA ASP A 9 13.02 3.44 24.26
C ASP A 9 12.54 1.97 24.30
N LEU A 10 12.05 1.44 23.17
CA LEU A 10 11.61 0.05 22.99
C LEU A 10 12.39 -0.64 21.84
N SER A 11 12.36 -1.97 21.80
CA SER A 11 13.00 -2.76 20.73
C SER A 11 12.42 -2.47 19.33
N SER A 12 11.13 -2.12 19.25
CA SER A 12 10.42 -1.77 18.01
C SER A 12 10.79 -0.38 17.46
N ASP A 13 11.36 0.49 18.30
CA ASP A 13 11.43 1.93 18.01
C ASP A 13 12.74 2.35 17.31
N CYS A 14 13.62 1.39 17.00
CA CYS A 14 14.88 1.66 16.32
C CYS A 14 14.67 2.42 14.99
N GLY A 15 13.61 2.09 14.24
CA GLY A 15 13.22 2.81 13.02
C GLY A 15 12.84 4.27 13.26
N LEU A 16 12.05 4.55 14.30
CA LEU A 16 11.68 5.92 14.67
C LEU A 16 12.88 6.73 15.16
N ALA A 17 13.78 6.10 15.92
CA ALA A 17 14.97 6.71 16.45
C ALA A 17 15.96 7.11 15.34
N VAL A 18 16.16 6.27 14.31
CA VAL A 18 16.98 6.66 13.15
C VAL A 18 16.33 7.79 12.36
N VAL A 19 15.02 7.75 12.12
CA VAL A 19 14.29 8.84 11.43
C VAL A 19 14.46 10.16 12.18
N LYS A 20 14.22 10.17 13.50
CA LYS A 20 14.38 11.36 14.33
C LYS A 20 15.81 11.90 14.28
N SER A 21 16.81 11.02 14.30
CA SER A 21 18.22 11.40 14.16
C SER A 21 18.49 12.07 12.80
N VAL A 22 17.97 11.52 11.70
CA VAL A 22 18.07 12.13 10.36
C VAL A 22 17.38 13.50 10.32
N LEU A 23 16.13 13.60 10.80
CA LEU A 23 15.38 14.85 10.82
C LEU A 23 16.10 15.96 11.60
N LEU A 24 16.72 15.61 12.73
CA LEU A 24 17.52 16.54 13.53
C LEU A 24 18.77 16.99 12.76
N THR A 25 19.48 16.08 12.10
CA THR A 25 20.68 16.39 11.32
C THR A 25 20.39 17.34 10.15
N TYR A 26 19.23 17.22 9.50
CA TYR A 26 18.80 18.13 8.44
C TYR A 26 18.05 19.37 8.94
N GLY A 27 17.86 19.54 10.26
CA GLY A 27 17.13 20.67 10.83
C GLY A 27 15.64 20.70 10.47
N LYS A 28 15.05 19.54 10.17
CA LYS A 28 13.64 19.36 9.76
C LYS A 28 12.74 18.83 10.87
N TYR A 29 13.30 18.50 12.04
CA TYR A 29 12.54 17.94 13.14
C TYR A 29 11.61 18.98 13.82
N ASN A 30 10.33 18.65 13.91
CA ASN A 30 9.33 19.36 14.72
C ASN A 30 8.47 18.34 15.47
N SER A 31 8.36 18.45 16.79
CA SER A 31 7.69 17.45 17.63
C SER A 31 6.19 17.28 17.33
N THR A 32 5.47 18.38 17.09
CA THR A 32 4.04 18.36 16.75
C THR A 32 3.81 17.74 15.38
N SER A 33 4.60 18.12 14.38
CA SER A 33 4.51 17.54 13.04
C SER A 33 4.89 16.06 13.04
N PHE A 34 5.96 15.70 13.74
CA PHE A 34 6.41 14.32 13.88
C PHE A 34 5.36 13.43 14.54
N SER A 35 4.79 13.86 15.67
CA SER A 35 3.72 13.12 16.36
C SER A 35 2.45 12.96 15.51
N GLY A 36 2.13 13.94 14.66
CA GLY A 36 1.01 13.83 13.72
C GLY A 36 1.25 12.79 12.62
N GLN A 37 2.46 12.73 12.05
CA GLN A 37 2.77 11.80 10.97
C GLN A 37 2.89 10.35 11.44
N ILE A 38 3.49 10.11 12.61
CA ILE A 38 3.69 8.74 13.12
C ILE A 38 2.36 8.01 13.42
N GLN A 39 1.24 8.71 13.61
CA GLN A 39 -0.08 8.10 13.83
C GLN A 39 -0.58 7.28 12.63
N ASN A 40 -0.02 7.53 11.43
CA ASN A 40 -0.38 6.80 10.22
C ASN A 40 0.37 5.47 10.07
N PHE A 41 1.32 5.16 10.96
CA PHE A 41 2.19 3.99 10.87
C PHE A 41 1.95 3.01 12.04
N ASN A 42 2.16 1.72 11.80
CA ASN A 42 2.02 0.70 12.85
C ASN A 42 3.31 0.57 13.69
N ILE A 43 3.52 1.53 14.58
CA ILE A 43 4.74 1.63 15.41
C ILE A 43 4.95 0.39 16.30
N ASN A 44 3.87 -0.24 16.76
CA ASN A 44 3.94 -1.39 17.68
C ASN A 44 4.67 -2.61 17.08
N GLN A 45 4.68 -2.74 15.74
CA GLN A 45 5.39 -3.81 15.05
C GLN A 45 6.80 -3.39 14.59
N GLY A 46 7.17 -2.12 14.83
CA GLY A 46 8.35 -1.49 14.26
C GLY A 46 8.12 -1.00 12.83
N LEU A 47 8.95 -0.06 12.40
CA LEU A 47 8.88 0.48 11.03
C LEU A 47 9.61 -0.43 10.04
N SER A 48 9.02 -0.64 8.87
CA SER A 48 9.73 -1.16 7.70
C SER A 48 10.60 -0.07 7.07
N LEU A 49 11.54 -0.46 6.21
CA LEU A 49 12.38 0.50 5.48
C LEU A 49 11.54 1.36 4.50
N LEU A 50 10.40 0.86 4.03
CA LEU A 50 9.43 1.63 3.24
C LEU A 50 8.75 2.70 4.11
N ASP A 51 8.31 2.34 5.32
CA ASP A 51 7.71 3.30 6.25
C ASP A 51 8.70 4.42 6.62
N ILE A 52 9.99 4.08 6.76
CA ILE A 52 11.07 5.06 7.00
C ILE A 52 11.21 6.02 5.81
N GLU A 53 11.19 5.53 4.57
CA GLU A 53 11.23 6.34 3.35
C GLU A 53 10.03 7.30 3.29
N GLU A 54 8.81 6.78 3.48
CA GLU A 54 7.57 7.57 3.45
C GLU A 54 7.55 8.65 4.55
N LEU A 55 7.96 8.27 5.77
CA LEU A 55 8.00 9.20 6.90
C LEU A 55 9.02 10.32 6.65
N LEU A 56 10.22 10.02 6.15
CA LEU A 56 11.23 11.04 5.83
C LEU A 56 10.78 11.97 4.69
N ALA A 57 10.08 11.44 3.69
CA ALA A 57 9.55 12.21 2.56
C ALA A 57 8.55 13.29 3.03
N HIS A 58 7.73 13.01 4.06
CA HIS A 58 6.83 14.01 4.65
C HIS A 58 7.55 15.24 5.22
N PHE A 59 8.82 15.10 5.60
CA PHE A 59 9.66 16.20 6.10
C PHE A 59 10.56 16.82 5.02
N GLY A 60 10.37 16.43 3.76
CA GLY A 60 11.16 16.89 2.63
C GLY A 60 12.59 16.35 2.61
N ILE A 61 12.82 15.19 3.24
CA ILE A 61 14.07 14.44 3.11
C ILE A 61 13.79 13.28 2.16
N PHE A 62 14.46 13.30 1.02
CA PHE A 62 14.28 12.30 -0.03
C PHE A 62 15.48 11.38 -0.09
N GLY A 63 15.21 10.13 -0.42
CA GLY A 63 16.21 9.09 -0.56
C GLY A 63 15.57 7.89 -1.22
N SER A 64 16.38 6.86 -1.43
CA SER A 64 15.93 5.63 -2.05
C SER A 64 16.40 4.42 -1.23
N ASN A 65 15.56 3.40 -1.22
CA ASN A 65 15.85 2.09 -0.66
C ASN A 65 16.60 1.23 -1.69
N TYR A 66 17.68 0.59 -1.27
CA TYR A 66 18.54 -0.25 -2.10
C TYR A 66 18.73 -1.61 -1.46
N GLN A 67 18.62 -2.66 -2.28
CA GLN A 67 19.29 -3.92 -2.00
C GLN A 67 20.75 -3.79 -2.47
N VAL A 68 21.68 -4.11 -1.60
CA VAL A 68 23.11 -3.91 -1.76
C VAL A 68 23.77 -5.27 -1.74
N ASP A 69 24.23 -5.71 -2.90
CA ASP A 69 24.89 -7.00 -3.06
C ASP A 69 26.33 -7.00 -2.51
N ASP A 70 26.99 -5.85 -2.55
CA ASP A 70 28.36 -5.65 -2.07
C ASP A 70 28.44 -4.36 -1.23
N PHE A 71 28.89 -4.48 0.02
CA PHE A 71 28.99 -3.36 0.96
C PHE A 71 29.94 -2.26 0.47
N SER A 72 30.92 -2.60 -0.35
CA SER A 72 31.88 -1.66 -0.93
C SER A 72 31.24 -0.63 -1.89
N TYR A 73 30.03 -0.90 -2.38
CA TYR A 73 29.26 0.06 -3.19
C TYR A 73 28.72 1.24 -2.38
N LEU A 74 28.74 1.16 -1.05
CA LEU A 74 28.32 2.25 -0.17
C LEU A 74 29.49 3.22 0.09
N ASN A 75 29.38 4.44 -0.43
CA ASN A 75 30.40 5.48 -0.23
C ASN A 75 30.23 6.28 1.08
N PHE A 76 29.04 6.22 1.70
CA PHE A 76 28.68 6.94 2.92
C PHE A 76 28.95 8.46 2.85
N GLU A 77 28.75 9.08 1.68
CA GLU A 77 28.89 10.54 1.54
C GLU A 77 27.70 11.29 2.14
N THR A 78 26.53 10.64 2.15
CA THR A 78 25.31 11.15 2.79
C THR A 78 24.84 10.22 3.92
N PRO A 79 24.03 10.75 4.86
CA PRO A 79 23.42 9.93 5.90
C PRO A 79 22.69 8.73 5.29
N THR A 80 23.10 7.54 5.70
CA THR A 80 22.63 6.26 5.15
C THR A 80 22.09 5.40 6.29
N ILE A 81 20.84 4.97 6.20
CA ILE A 81 20.26 4.04 7.16
C ILE A 81 20.53 2.62 6.67
N LEU A 82 21.15 1.79 7.50
CA LEU A 82 21.46 0.41 7.18
C LEU A 82 20.55 -0.54 7.97
N VAL A 83 20.14 -1.62 7.31
CA VAL A 83 19.51 -2.76 7.98
C VAL A 83 20.59 -3.72 8.43
N THR A 84 20.63 -3.96 9.73
CA THR A 84 21.60 -4.86 10.38
C THR A 84 20.91 -6.00 11.10
N LYS A 85 21.66 -7.07 11.35
CA LYS A 85 21.24 -8.22 12.12
C LYS A 85 21.61 -8.02 13.58
N ARG A 86 20.61 -8.11 14.44
CA ARG A 86 20.83 -8.15 15.89
C ARG A 86 19.86 -9.12 16.53
N ASP A 87 20.38 -10.09 17.29
CA ASP A 87 19.61 -11.10 18.02
C ASP A 87 18.54 -11.82 17.16
N GLY A 88 18.83 -11.99 15.86
CA GLY A 88 17.93 -12.60 14.88
C GLY A 88 16.89 -11.67 14.26
N ILE A 89 16.75 -10.42 14.74
CA ILE A 89 15.75 -9.44 14.30
C ILE A 89 16.40 -8.39 13.39
N ASN A 90 15.58 -7.62 12.64
CA ASN A 90 16.02 -6.46 11.88
C ASN A 90 16.27 -5.29 12.82
N HIS A 91 17.42 -4.64 12.67
CA HIS A 91 17.80 -3.46 13.45
C HIS A 91 18.30 -2.36 12.53
N TYR A 92 17.87 -1.13 12.75
CA TYR A 92 18.27 0.01 11.93
C TYR A 92 19.36 0.83 12.61
N ILE A 93 20.42 1.12 11.87
CA ILE A 93 21.48 2.04 12.30
C ILE A 93 21.62 3.16 11.27
N LEU A 94 22.04 4.34 11.71
CA LEU A 94 22.30 5.48 10.84
C LEU A 94 23.81 5.71 10.72
N VAL A 95 24.35 5.66 9.51
CA VAL A 95 25.74 5.99 9.21
C VAL A 95 25.79 7.41 8.64
N TYR A 96 26.49 8.30 9.32
CA TYR A 96 26.61 9.70 8.90
C TYR A 96 27.71 9.96 7.88
N GLY A 97 28.74 9.12 7.89
CA GLY A 97 29.93 9.34 7.10
C GLY A 97 31.03 8.33 7.37
N ARG A 98 32.04 8.33 6.51
CA ARG A 98 33.24 7.52 6.63
C ARG A 98 34.47 8.41 6.83
N HIS A 99 35.31 8.04 7.80
CA HIS A 99 36.61 8.67 8.04
C HIS A 99 37.70 7.58 8.05
N GLY A 100 38.37 7.39 6.91
CA GLY A 100 39.30 6.28 6.71
C GLY A 100 38.56 4.93 6.77
N ASN A 101 38.99 4.03 7.66
CA ASN A 101 38.34 2.73 7.85
C ASN A 101 37.21 2.73 8.90
N LYS A 102 36.87 3.89 9.47
CA LYS A 102 35.83 4.00 10.51
C LYS A 102 34.59 4.71 9.98
N LEU A 103 33.43 4.17 10.31
CA LEU A 103 32.12 4.75 10.06
C LEU A 103 31.63 5.47 11.32
N ILE A 104 31.00 6.62 11.11
CA ILE A 104 30.35 7.40 12.18
C ILE A 104 28.91 6.91 12.28
N VAL A 105 28.61 6.16 13.33
CA VAL A 105 27.36 5.40 13.45
C VAL A 105 26.53 5.91 14.62
N SER A 106 25.27 6.24 14.36
CA SER A 106 24.22 6.35 15.37
C SER A 106 23.44 5.05 15.40
N ASN A 107 23.78 4.20 16.37
CA ASN A 107 23.04 3.00 16.70
C ASN A 107 22.03 3.35 17.80
N PRO A 108 20.71 3.31 17.57
CA PRO A 108 19.71 3.68 18.57
C PRO A 108 19.76 2.90 19.89
N ASP A 109 20.39 1.74 19.92
CA ASP A 109 20.54 0.97 21.16
C ASP A 109 21.68 1.45 22.05
N GLU A 110 22.60 2.20 21.46
CA GLU A 110 23.78 2.69 22.15
C GLU A 110 23.49 4.08 22.69
N SER A 111 24.04 4.43 23.85
CA SER A 111 23.77 5.74 24.46
C SER A 111 24.42 6.92 23.72
N LYS A 112 25.34 6.65 22.78
CA LYS A 112 26.19 7.64 22.11
C LYS A 112 26.49 7.24 20.68
N LEU A 113 26.92 8.23 19.89
CA LEU A 113 27.55 8.01 18.59
C LEU A 113 28.80 7.12 18.74
N LEU A 114 28.93 6.16 17.83
CA LEU A 114 30.04 5.24 17.77
C LEU A 114 30.91 5.50 16.53
N TYR A 115 32.18 5.14 16.64
CA TYR A 115 33.12 5.06 15.53
C TYR A 115 33.52 3.60 15.35
N GLN A 116 32.79 2.88 14.49
CA GLN A 116 32.99 1.44 14.25
C GLN A 116 33.77 1.21 12.98
N SER A 117 34.50 0.09 12.88
CA SER A 117 35.17 -0.24 11.63
C SER A 117 34.14 -0.58 10.54
N ALA A 118 34.47 -0.31 9.28
CA ALA A 118 33.59 -0.67 8.16
C ALA A 118 33.34 -2.18 8.12
N GLU A 119 34.36 -2.98 8.44
CA GLU A 119 34.31 -4.45 8.49
C GLU A 119 33.35 -4.97 9.56
N ASP A 120 33.33 -4.36 10.75
CA ASP A 120 32.39 -4.75 11.81
C ASP A 120 30.93 -4.51 11.39
N ILE A 121 30.67 -3.40 10.71
CA ILE A 121 29.33 -3.07 10.20
C ILE A 121 28.95 -4.03 9.08
N GLU A 122 29.86 -4.28 8.14
CA GLU A 122 29.65 -5.22 7.03
C GLU A 122 29.24 -6.60 7.52
N ASN A 123 29.90 -7.12 8.56
CA ASN A 123 29.56 -8.42 9.16
C ASN A 123 28.14 -8.52 9.73
N THR A 124 27.55 -7.39 10.10
CA THR A 124 26.17 -7.32 10.62
C THR A 124 25.16 -6.86 9.58
N PHE A 125 25.61 -6.41 8.40
CA PHE A 125 24.77 -5.83 7.37
C PHE A 125 23.89 -6.90 6.69
N LYS A 126 22.61 -6.60 6.52
CA LYS A 126 21.63 -7.51 5.88
C LYS A 126 21.47 -7.30 4.38
N GLY A 127 22.24 -6.40 3.77
CA GLY A 127 22.15 -6.12 2.34
C GLY A 127 21.07 -5.10 1.96
N TYR A 128 20.56 -4.30 2.91
CA TYR A 128 19.56 -3.27 2.62
C TYR A 128 19.93 -1.92 3.23
N ALA A 129 19.86 -0.87 2.42
CA ALA A 129 20.21 0.49 2.82
C ALA A 129 19.21 1.51 2.29
N TYR A 130 18.91 2.55 3.06
CA TYR A 130 18.27 3.77 2.60
C TYR A 130 19.33 4.88 2.53
N ILE A 131 19.51 5.46 1.35
CA ILE A 131 20.51 6.51 1.12
C ILE A 131 19.77 7.82 0.88
N VAL A 132 20.08 8.85 1.67
CA VAL A 132 19.54 10.20 1.46
C VAL A 132 20.16 10.79 0.19
N GLU A 133 19.31 11.24 -0.74
CA GLU A 133 19.70 11.95 -1.95
C GLU A 133 19.91 13.44 -1.59
N GLU A 134 21.03 14.05 -2.00
CA GLU A 134 21.22 15.50 -1.80
C GLU A 134 20.08 16.29 -2.43
N ASN A 135 19.72 17.43 -1.80
CA ASN A 135 18.60 18.32 -2.09
C ASN A 135 18.54 18.79 -3.56
N VAL A 136 18.22 17.89 -4.48
CA VAL A 136 17.43 18.25 -5.64
C VAL A 136 16.06 18.53 -5.04
N PRO A 137 15.53 19.77 -5.10
CA PRO A 137 14.12 19.95 -4.89
C PRO A 137 13.44 19.16 -6.00
N ARG A 138 13.16 17.88 -5.74
CA ARG A 138 11.97 17.27 -6.29
C ARG A 138 10.90 18.19 -5.74
N VAL A 139 10.38 19.03 -6.63
CA VAL A 139 9.01 19.49 -6.51
C VAL A 139 8.31 18.21 -6.04
N ILE A 140 7.87 18.19 -4.78
CA ILE A 140 6.76 17.35 -4.44
C ILE A 140 5.70 17.96 -5.32
N SER A 141 5.68 17.50 -6.57
CA SER A 141 4.46 17.44 -7.27
C SER A 141 3.69 16.62 -6.25
N GLN A 142 2.75 17.29 -5.61
CA GLN A 142 1.41 16.77 -5.66
C GLN A 142 1.13 16.50 -7.15
N GLU A 143 1.82 15.51 -7.74
CA GLU A 143 1.20 14.50 -8.53
C GLU A 143 0.11 14.08 -7.56
N ASN A 144 -1.04 14.73 -7.75
CA ASN A 144 -2.26 14.03 -8.04
C ASN A 144 -1.87 12.87 -8.98
N ASN A 145 -1.17 11.86 -8.42
CA ASN A 145 -1.39 10.49 -8.71
C ASN A 145 -2.88 10.40 -8.44
N LYS A 146 -3.65 10.69 -9.49
CA LYS A 146 -4.77 9.87 -9.83
C LYS A 146 -4.16 8.48 -10.01
N GLU A 147 -3.78 7.85 -8.89
CA GLU A 147 -4.01 6.44 -8.69
C GLU A 147 -5.37 6.19 -9.32
N GLY A 148 -5.51 5.17 -10.15
CA GLY A 148 -6.77 4.87 -10.82
C GLY A 148 -7.88 4.65 -9.79
N THR A 149 -8.43 5.74 -9.27
CA THR A 149 -9.50 5.75 -8.29
C THR A 149 -10.72 5.45 -9.12
N LEU A 150 -11.37 4.32 -8.82
CA LEU A 150 -12.62 3.97 -9.48
C LEU A 150 -13.54 5.20 -9.46
N GLY A 151 -14.03 5.57 -10.64
CA GLY A 151 -14.97 6.68 -10.77
C GLY A 151 -16.19 6.43 -9.90
N PHE A 152 -16.82 7.48 -9.40
CA PHE A 152 -18.03 7.36 -8.59
C PHE A 152 -19.11 6.54 -9.30
N ARG A 153 -19.26 6.72 -10.62
CA ARG A 153 -20.19 5.94 -11.46
C ARG A 153 -19.84 4.45 -11.49
N ASP A 154 -18.57 4.12 -11.62
CA ASP A 154 -18.11 2.72 -11.64
C ASP A 154 -18.32 2.06 -10.28
N LYS A 155 -18.02 2.76 -9.19
CA LYS A 155 -18.31 2.29 -7.82
C LYS A 155 -19.80 2.06 -7.60
N ALA A 156 -20.65 2.98 -8.04
CA ALA A 156 -22.10 2.87 -7.94
C ALA A 156 -22.65 1.70 -8.77
N ASN A 157 -22.15 1.51 -10.00
CA ASN A 157 -22.56 0.39 -10.85
C ASN A 157 -22.12 -0.96 -10.27
N LEU A 158 -20.88 -1.07 -9.77
CA LEU A 158 -20.39 -2.27 -9.09
C LEU A 158 -21.22 -2.56 -7.83
N PHE A 159 -21.54 -1.53 -7.05
CA PHE A 159 -22.39 -1.68 -5.87
C PHE A 159 -23.78 -2.19 -6.25
N LEU A 160 -24.43 -1.57 -7.23
CA LEU A 160 -25.78 -1.95 -7.67
C LEU A 160 -25.84 -3.39 -8.21
N LEU A 161 -24.88 -3.77 -9.07
CA LEU A 161 -24.80 -5.13 -9.60
C LEU A 161 -24.53 -6.15 -8.49
N SER A 162 -23.64 -5.82 -7.54
CA SER A 162 -23.39 -6.64 -6.35
C SER A 162 -24.66 -6.76 -5.48
N SER A 163 -25.42 -5.69 -5.29
CA SER A 163 -26.71 -5.74 -4.58
C SER A 163 -27.71 -6.68 -5.25
N LEU A 164 -27.86 -6.61 -6.57
CA LEU A 164 -28.79 -7.46 -7.32
C LEU A 164 -28.43 -8.95 -7.20
N LEU A 165 -27.13 -9.28 -7.23
CA LEU A 165 -26.64 -10.65 -7.07
C LEU A 165 -27.01 -11.27 -5.71
N TRP A 166 -27.16 -10.44 -4.67
CA TRP A 166 -27.62 -10.89 -3.35
C TRP A 166 -29.15 -10.84 -3.21
N LEU A 167 -29.80 -9.81 -3.74
CA LEU A 167 -31.25 -9.61 -3.61
C LEU A 167 -32.07 -10.61 -4.43
N ILE A 168 -31.65 -10.94 -5.66
CA ILE A 168 -32.40 -11.86 -6.53
C ILE A 168 -32.53 -13.26 -5.90
N PRO A 169 -31.45 -13.92 -5.43
CA PRO A 169 -31.56 -15.21 -4.77
C PRO A 169 -32.42 -15.17 -3.50
N LEU A 170 -32.27 -14.13 -2.68
CA LEU A 170 -33.09 -13.97 -1.47
C LEU A 170 -34.57 -13.82 -1.80
N PHE A 171 -34.88 -12.97 -2.79
CA PHE A 171 -36.24 -12.79 -3.27
C PHE A 171 -36.84 -14.10 -3.79
N ILE A 172 -36.07 -14.88 -4.56
CA ILE A 172 -36.51 -16.20 -5.04
C ILE A 172 -36.82 -17.13 -3.87
N ILE A 173 -35.91 -17.24 -2.89
CA ILE A 173 -36.08 -18.11 -1.71
C ILE A 173 -37.33 -17.73 -0.91
N PHE A 174 -37.45 -16.46 -0.51
CA PHE A 174 -38.61 -16.00 0.27
C PHE A 174 -39.92 -16.09 -0.50
N SER A 175 -39.89 -15.81 -1.81
CA SER A 175 -41.08 -15.92 -2.67
C SER A 175 -41.53 -17.37 -2.80
N ILE A 176 -40.61 -18.32 -3.02
CA ILE A 176 -40.93 -19.75 -3.08
C ILE A 176 -41.48 -20.22 -1.73
N GLN A 177 -40.84 -19.84 -0.62
CA GLN A 177 -41.32 -20.17 0.72
C GLN A 177 -42.74 -19.67 0.95
N TYR A 178 -43.04 -18.42 0.57
CA TYR A 178 -44.38 -17.86 0.66
C TYR A 178 -45.40 -18.64 -0.17
N LEU A 179 -45.07 -18.95 -1.43
CA LEU A 179 -45.97 -19.69 -2.32
C LEU A 179 -46.27 -21.09 -1.79
N VAL A 180 -45.25 -21.82 -1.34
CA VAL A 180 -45.40 -23.19 -0.84
C VAL A 180 -46.22 -23.23 0.45
N VAL A 181 -45.92 -22.33 1.40
CA VAL A 181 -46.53 -22.36 2.74
C VAL A 181 -47.94 -21.80 2.74
N TYR A 182 -48.19 -20.67 2.04
CA TYR A 182 -49.44 -19.93 2.19
C TYR A 182 -50.39 -20.05 1.00
N GLN A 183 -49.87 -20.24 -0.21
CA GLN A 183 -50.69 -20.18 -1.44
C GLN A 183 -50.90 -21.54 -2.13
N SER A 184 -50.11 -22.56 -1.80
CA SER A 184 -50.10 -23.86 -2.51
C SER A 184 -51.48 -24.53 -2.61
N ARG A 185 -52.37 -24.32 -1.63
CA ARG A 185 -53.74 -24.87 -1.64
C ARG A 185 -54.74 -24.07 -2.48
N ASN A 186 -54.42 -22.81 -2.79
CA ASN A 186 -55.35 -21.86 -3.43
C ASN A 186 -54.96 -21.56 -4.88
N MET A 187 -53.77 -21.98 -5.33
CA MET A 187 -53.28 -21.70 -6.67
C MET A 187 -53.78 -22.71 -7.71
N ALA A 188 -54.31 -22.19 -8.82
CA ALA A 188 -54.61 -23.00 -10.00
C ALA A 188 -53.33 -23.30 -10.80
N LEU A 189 -53.34 -24.41 -11.55
CA LEU A 189 -52.19 -24.89 -12.33
C LEU A 189 -51.58 -23.82 -13.29
N PRO A 190 -52.35 -22.96 -13.97
CA PRO A 190 -51.79 -21.89 -14.81
C PRO A 190 -50.98 -20.84 -14.02
N GLN A 191 -51.37 -20.55 -12.77
CA GLN A 191 -50.66 -19.58 -11.92
C GLN A 191 -49.30 -20.12 -11.48
N ILE A 192 -49.23 -21.44 -11.20
CA ILE A 192 -47.98 -22.13 -10.89
C ILE A 192 -47.04 -22.09 -12.11
N PHE A 193 -47.57 -22.35 -13.31
CA PHE A 193 -46.78 -22.29 -14.54
C PHE A 193 -46.23 -20.88 -14.80
N LEU A 194 -47.05 -19.85 -14.60
CA LEU A 194 -46.63 -18.46 -14.71
C LEU A 194 -45.52 -18.10 -13.70
N ALA A 195 -45.68 -18.51 -12.44
CA ALA A 195 -44.66 -18.27 -11.41
C ALA A 195 -43.31 -18.93 -11.77
N THR A 196 -43.34 -20.15 -12.30
CA THR A 196 -42.14 -20.85 -12.78
C THR A 196 -41.43 -20.08 -13.90
N ILE A 197 -42.19 -19.52 -14.86
CA ILE A 197 -41.62 -18.68 -15.93
C ILE A 197 -40.95 -17.44 -15.33
N ILE A 198 -41.60 -16.78 -14.37
CA ILE A 198 -41.03 -15.60 -13.69
C ILE A 198 -39.72 -15.97 -12.98
N TYR A 199 -39.67 -17.11 -12.28
CA TYR A 199 -38.43 -17.55 -11.62
C TYR A 199 -37.32 -17.89 -12.62
N LEU A 200 -37.64 -18.53 -13.73
CA LEU A 200 -36.66 -18.77 -14.81
C LEU A 200 -36.11 -17.46 -15.37
N LEU A 201 -36.97 -16.45 -15.59
CA LEU A 201 -36.54 -15.13 -16.03
C LEU A 201 -35.63 -14.45 -15.00
N LEU A 202 -35.94 -14.54 -13.71
CA LEU A 202 -35.10 -13.99 -12.64
C LEU A 202 -33.72 -14.68 -12.58
N ILE A 203 -33.67 -15.99 -12.80
CA ILE A 203 -32.40 -16.73 -12.89
C ILE A 203 -31.58 -16.27 -14.11
N ILE A 204 -32.23 -16.06 -15.26
CA ILE A 204 -31.57 -15.54 -16.47
C ILE A 204 -31.01 -14.13 -16.20
N ILE A 205 -31.80 -13.25 -15.57
CA ILE A 205 -31.36 -11.90 -15.18
C ILE A 205 -30.15 -11.97 -14.24
N PHE A 206 -30.18 -12.86 -13.24
CA PHE A 206 -29.05 -13.08 -12.33
C PHE A 206 -27.76 -13.44 -13.09
N PHE A 207 -27.84 -14.35 -14.08
CA PHE A 207 -26.66 -14.69 -14.89
C PHE A 207 -26.19 -13.52 -15.75
N ILE A 208 -27.10 -12.75 -16.34
CA ILE A 208 -26.76 -11.55 -17.11
C ILE A 208 -26.04 -10.52 -16.23
N ASP A 209 -26.55 -10.27 -15.02
CA ASP A 209 -25.94 -9.32 -14.10
C ASP A 209 -24.58 -9.79 -13.59
N LYS A 210 -24.40 -11.10 -13.39
CA LYS A 210 -23.08 -11.70 -13.09
C LYS A 210 -22.08 -11.44 -14.21
N LEU A 211 -22.45 -11.72 -15.46
CA LEU A 211 -21.59 -11.47 -16.62
C LEU A 211 -21.25 -9.98 -16.77
N ARG A 212 -22.21 -9.10 -16.51
CA ARG A 212 -21.99 -7.64 -16.54
C ARG A 212 -21.04 -7.17 -15.44
N LEU A 213 -21.11 -7.75 -14.25
CA LEU A 213 -20.19 -7.45 -13.17
C LEU A 213 -18.75 -7.81 -13.55
N ASP A 214 -18.56 -9.00 -14.13
CA ASP A 214 -17.25 -9.48 -14.57
C ASP A 214 -16.67 -8.61 -15.70
N ASP A 215 -17.48 -8.27 -16.72
CA ASP A 215 -17.09 -7.38 -17.83
C ASP A 215 -16.70 -5.98 -17.33
N LEU A 216 -17.53 -5.40 -16.45
CA LEU A 216 -17.26 -4.08 -15.87
C LEU A 216 -15.95 -4.10 -15.07
N GLY A 217 -15.71 -5.14 -14.28
CA GLY A 217 -14.47 -5.31 -13.52
C GLY A 217 -13.23 -5.39 -14.42
N GLN A 218 -13.32 -6.12 -15.53
CA GLN A 218 -12.24 -6.20 -16.52
C GLN A 218 -12.01 -4.85 -17.21
N LYS A 219 -13.06 -4.17 -17.62
CA LYS A 219 -12.98 -2.86 -18.30
C LYS A 219 -12.34 -1.80 -17.41
N ILE A 220 -12.70 -1.75 -16.12
CA ILE A 220 -12.10 -0.84 -15.14
C ILE A 220 -10.61 -1.16 -14.96
N THR A 221 -10.27 -2.44 -14.82
CA THR A 221 -8.87 -2.88 -14.68
C THR A 221 -8.03 -2.50 -15.90
N PHE A 222 -8.57 -2.69 -17.10
CA PHE A 222 -7.93 -2.32 -18.35
C PHE A 222 -7.71 -0.79 -18.45
N ASN A 223 -8.74 0.00 -18.16
CA ASN A 223 -8.64 1.46 -18.18
C ASN A 223 -7.61 1.98 -17.17
N ASN A 224 -7.60 1.44 -15.95
CA ASN A 224 -6.61 1.81 -14.94
C ASN A 224 -5.19 1.47 -15.40
N ARG A 225 -4.98 0.31 -16.03
CA ARG A 225 -3.68 -0.05 -16.63
C ARG A 225 -3.27 0.91 -17.74
N LEU A 226 -4.20 1.30 -18.63
CA LEU A 226 -3.93 2.29 -19.67
C LEU A 226 -3.53 3.66 -19.09
N ILE A 227 -4.20 4.11 -18.03
CA ILE A 227 -3.84 5.36 -17.34
C ILE A 227 -2.41 5.26 -16.79
N GLN A 228 -2.04 4.15 -16.15
CA GLN A 228 -0.68 3.95 -15.63
C GLN A 228 0.38 3.97 -16.75
N VAL A 229 0.10 3.31 -17.89
CA VAL A 229 0.98 3.32 -19.07
C VAL A 229 1.13 4.74 -19.61
N ASN A 230 0.03 5.48 -19.77
CA ASN A 230 0.06 6.84 -20.29
C ASN A 230 0.81 7.79 -19.35
N ASN A 231 0.61 7.65 -18.03
CA ASN A 231 1.33 8.44 -17.03
C ASN A 231 2.84 8.16 -17.08
N PHE A 232 3.23 6.89 -17.20
CA PHE A 232 4.64 6.50 -17.33
C PHE A 232 5.27 7.05 -18.62
N MET A 233 4.61 6.89 -19.76
CA MET A 233 5.10 7.41 -21.05
C MET A 233 5.17 8.95 -21.07
N GLY A 234 4.19 9.63 -20.47
CA GLY A 234 4.19 11.09 -20.31
C GLY A 234 5.31 11.57 -19.38
N GLY A 235 5.58 10.83 -18.30
CA GLY A 235 6.69 11.09 -17.37
C GLY A 235 8.05 10.97 -18.04
N ILE A 236 8.24 9.97 -18.91
CA ILE A 236 9.46 9.81 -19.72
C ILE A 236 9.64 10.96 -20.70
N ASN A 237 8.57 11.39 -21.38
CA ASN A 237 8.67 12.46 -22.38
C ASN A 237 8.90 13.85 -21.77
N ASN A 238 8.39 14.10 -20.55
CA ASN A 238 8.53 15.40 -19.88
C ASN A 238 9.82 15.54 -19.06
N LYS A 239 10.41 14.44 -18.61
CA LYS A 239 11.72 14.46 -17.96
C LYS A 239 12.79 14.52 -19.03
N LYS A 240 13.30 15.74 -19.32
CA LYS A 240 14.60 15.90 -19.99
C LYS A 240 15.57 14.97 -19.25
N ILE A 241 16.15 14.02 -19.99
CA ILE A 241 17.03 12.96 -19.48
C ILE A 241 18.23 13.65 -18.81
N ASP A 242 18.07 13.97 -17.53
CA ASP A 242 19.16 14.37 -16.69
C ASP A 242 19.98 13.12 -16.42
N ARG A 243 21.31 13.20 -16.53
CA ARG A 243 22.21 12.04 -16.61
C ARG A 243 22.22 11.16 -15.35
N GLN A 244 21.50 11.55 -14.29
CA GLN A 244 21.32 10.81 -13.05
C GLN A 244 19.89 10.27 -12.85
N HIS A 245 19.00 10.42 -13.82
CA HIS A 245 17.62 9.93 -13.69
C HIS A 245 17.59 8.39 -13.73
N ASN A 246 17.32 7.78 -12.57
CA ASN A 246 17.24 6.33 -12.45
C ASN A 246 15.90 5.79 -12.98
N ILE A 247 15.83 5.59 -14.30
CA ILE A 247 14.69 5.00 -15.03
C ILE A 247 14.28 3.64 -14.43
N TYR A 248 15.20 2.93 -13.78
CA TYR A 248 14.91 1.65 -13.13
C TYR A 248 13.91 1.80 -11.97
N ASN A 249 14.01 2.86 -11.17
CA ASN A 249 13.07 3.12 -10.08
C ASN A 249 11.67 3.48 -10.62
N ASP A 250 11.60 4.26 -11.69
CA ASP A 250 10.34 4.59 -12.35
C ASP A 250 9.70 3.35 -12.99
N LEU A 251 10.50 2.43 -13.53
CA LEU A 251 10.05 1.12 -14.03
C LEU A 251 9.51 0.22 -12.91
N ILE A 252 10.22 0.12 -11.78
CA ILE A 252 9.74 -0.66 -10.63
C ILE A 252 8.42 -0.10 -10.11
N LYS A 253 8.34 1.22 -9.92
CA LYS A 253 7.09 1.91 -9.51
C LYS A 253 5.97 1.67 -10.51
N PHE A 254 6.25 1.74 -11.80
CA PHE A 254 5.29 1.42 -12.85
C PHE A 254 4.78 -0.02 -12.72
N TRP A 255 5.67 -1.01 -12.63
CA TRP A 255 5.28 -2.41 -12.53
C TRP A 255 4.47 -2.70 -11.27
N ASN A 256 4.88 -2.18 -10.12
CA ASN A 256 4.13 -2.32 -8.87
C ASN A 256 2.70 -1.78 -9.00
N ASN A 257 2.56 -0.57 -9.54
CA ASN A 257 1.26 0.07 -9.74
C ASN A 257 0.41 -0.64 -10.82
N PHE A 258 1.05 -1.15 -11.87
CA PHE A 258 0.39 -1.88 -12.96
C PHE A 258 -0.19 -3.21 -12.48
N TYR A 259 0.53 -3.94 -11.61
CA TYR A 259 0.04 -5.17 -11.00
C TYR A 259 -1.04 -4.90 -9.94
N ALA A 260 -0.89 -3.83 -9.15
CA ALA A 260 -1.86 -3.43 -8.13
C ALA A 260 -3.23 -3.02 -8.71
N ALA A 261 -3.30 -2.56 -9.97
CA ALA A 261 -4.53 -2.09 -10.60
C ALA A 261 -5.68 -3.14 -10.61
N ASN A 262 -5.35 -4.43 -10.64
CA ASN A 262 -6.34 -5.52 -10.57
C ASN A 262 -6.90 -5.73 -9.15
N ASN A 263 -6.10 -5.38 -8.13
CA ASN A 263 -6.43 -5.69 -6.75
C ASN A 263 -7.57 -4.80 -6.22
N ASN A 264 -7.66 -3.56 -6.70
CA ASN A 264 -8.64 -2.57 -6.23
C ASN A 264 -10.10 -2.97 -6.49
N VAL A 265 -10.40 -3.54 -7.67
CA VAL A 265 -11.76 -3.99 -8.01
C VAL A 265 -12.14 -5.21 -7.17
N LYS A 266 -11.22 -6.19 -7.05
CA LYS A 266 -11.43 -7.41 -6.27
C LYS A 266 -11.63 -7.13 -4.78
N ILE A 267 -10.81 -6.24 -4.20
CA ILE A 267 -10.96 -5.84 -2.80
C ILE A 267 -12.32 -5.18 -2.57
N LEU A 268 -12.78 -4.34 -3.51
CA LEU A 268 -14.07 -3.67 -3.37
C LEU A 268 -15.24 -4.65 -3.44
N THR A 269 -15.23 -5.61 -4.37
CA THR A 269 -16.27 -6.65 -4.45
C THR A 269 -16.27 -7.53 -3.20
N ILE A 270 -15.09 -7.90 -2.67
CA ILE A 270 -14.97 -8.66 -1.41
C ILE A 270 -15.56 -7.88 -0.23
N LYS A 271 -15.33 -6.55 -0.15
CA LYS A 271 -15.93 -5.72 0.90
C LYS A 271 -17.45 -5.73 0.83
N TYR A 272 -18.03 -5.70 -0.37
CA TYR A 272 -19.48 -5.80 -0.55
C TYR A 272 -19.98 -7.18 -0.13
N ASP A 273 -19.31 -8.26 -0.53
CA ASP A 273 -19.69 -9.62 -0.13
C ASP A 273 -19.64 -9.82 1.39
N LEU A 274 -18.59 -9.31 2.06
CA LEU A 274 -18.49 -9.32 3.53
C LEU A 274 -19.61 -8.54 4.20
N PHE A 275 -19.98 -7.39 3.63
CA PHE A 275 -21.10 -6.58 4.12
C PHE A 275 -22.43 -7.34 4.05
N TYR A 276 -22.73 -7.99 2.91
CA TYR A 276 -23.94 -8.79 2.77
C TYR A 276 -23.93 -10.03 3.66
N MET A 277 -22.78 -10.70 3.81
CA MET A 277 -22.64 -11.82 4.76
C MET A 277 -22.93 -11.37 6.19
N GLY A 278 -22.45 -10.18 6.59
CA GLY A 278 -22.76 -9.60 7.89
C GLY A 278 -24.26 -9.34 8.07
N ILE A 279 -24.92 -8.75 7.07
CA ILE A 279 -26.38 -8.52 7.10
C ILE A 279 -27.14 -9.84 7.24
N LEU A 280 -26.78 -10.85 6.45
CA LEU A 280 -27.44 -12.16 6.51
C LEU A 280 -27.23 -12.86 7.84
N PHE A 281 -26.02 -12.78 8.40
CA PHE A 281 -25.73 -13.32 9.72
C PHE A 281 -26.58 -12.65 10.79
N CYS A 282 -26.73 -11.33 10.74
CA CYS A 282 -27.65 -10.61 11.63
C CYS A 282 -29.11 -11.04 11.44
N LEU A 283 -29.58 -11.17 10.20
CA LEU A 283 -30.96 -11.59 9.91
C LEU A 283 -31.29 -13.02 10.36
N ILE A 284 -30.29 -13.90 10.47
CA ILE A 284 -30.48 -15.28 10.96
C ILE A 284 -30.47 -15.35 12.49
N LEU A 285 -29.76 -14.43 13.15
CA LEU A 285 -29.66 -14.38 14.62
C LEU A 285 -30.87 -13.73 15.32
N PHE A 286 -31.73 -13.06 14.56
CA PHE A 286 -32.99 -12.46 15.03
C PHE A 286 -34.20 -13.22 14.47
#